data_AF-A9B7W2-F1
#
_entry.id   AF-A9B7W2-F1
#
_cell.length_a   1.000
_cell.length_b   1.000
_cell.length_c   1.000
_cell.angle_alpha   90.00
_cell.angle_beta   90.00
_cell.angle_gamma   90.00
#
_symmetry.space_group_name_H-M   'P 1'
#
loop_
_entity.id
_entity.type
_entity.pdbx_description
1 polymer ?
#
loop_
_entity_poly.entity_id
_entity_poly.type
_entity_poly.pdbx_seq_one_letter_code
_entity_poly.pdbx_strand_id
1 'polypeptide(L)'
;MIFSWMNHYDELAVNETSGWDHFRPDDYLMRFYVEDDDPDPWNVFFNDWLTGEDPAYTTGIVLDRWWHWDDPAERVSADYVLAHIANAREHLPLLRALFIGNVTDKKWDISWIRQGNYAPILAAYPQLESLVIRGGAGLSFGAVQHQQLKTLVVQTAGLPAQAVRELAAANLPALEHLELWLGCDYHGGDSTVADLQPILNGTGLPNLTTLALRNCEYADDLAQALVQAPILERIKILDLSLGNLSDVGAEALFASPAIRKLSMLVLHYHYLSDAMLDCWSAIELAVEVSCQQAVEDSEDGEDEEPREIAIREYLA
;
A
#
# COMPACT_ATOMS: atom_id res chain seq x y z
N MET A 1 32.89 18.02 20.90
CA MET A 1 31.62 18.53 20.34
C MET A 1 30.76 17.31 20.10
N ILE A 2 29.84 17.07 21.02
CA ILE A 2 28.87 15.97 20.95
C ILE A 2 27.78 16.52 20.04
N PHE A 3 27.78 16.08 18.78
CA PHE A 3 26.87 16.58 17.77
C PHE A 3 25.44 16.09 18.06
N SER A 4 24.48 16.97 17.80
CA SER A 4 23.04 16.75 17.97
C SER A 4 22.46 15.88 16.85
N TRP A 5 22.97 14.67 16.67
CA TRP A 5 22.53 13.74 15.62
C TRP A 5 21.25 12.95 15.98
N MET A 6 20.75 13.08 17.21
CA MET A 6 19.56 12.38 17.71
C MET A 6 18.23 12.81 17.06
N ASN A 7 18.25 13.59 15.97
CA ASN A 7 17.07 14.19 15.35
C ASN A 7 16.81 13.75 13.90
N HIS A 8 17.52 12.76 13.35
CA HIS A 8 17.26 12.28 11.97
C HIS A 8 16.86 10.80 11.92
N TYR A 9 16.77 10.20 13.11
CA TYR A 9 16.25 8.89 13.37
C TYR A 9 15.85 8.80 14.86
N ASP A 10 14.67 8.24 15.14
CA ASP A 10 14.11 8.15 16.49
C ASP A 10 13.33 6.84 16.65
N GLU A 11 13.16 6.37 17.89
CA GLU A 11 12.20 5.32 18.21
C GLU A 11 10.80 5.87 17.92
N LEU A 12 10.08 5.28 16.96
CA LEU A 12 8.77 5.76 16.56
C LEU A 12 7.78 5.75 17.74
N ALA A 13 7.28 6.94 18.09
CA ALA A 13 6.04 7.08 18.82
C ALA A 13 4.89 6.62 17.91
N VAL A 14 4.49 5.36 18.07
CA VAL A 14 3.39 4.72 17.35
C VAL A 14 2.09 5.43 17.71
N ASN A 15 1.65 6.39 16.89
CA ASN A 15 0.26 6.82 16.85
C ASN A 15 -0.06 7.44 15.48
N GLU A 16 -1.08 6.86 14.82
CA GLU A 16 -1.91 7.50 13.79
C GLU A 16 -1.29 7.73 12.40
N THR A 17 -0.83 6.68 11.70
CA THR A 17 -0.85 6.74 10.22
C THR A 17 -1.37 5.43 9.60
N SER A 18 -2.11 5.56 8.51
CA SER A 18 -2.64 4.43 7.75
C SER A 18 -1.51 3.60 7.14
N GLY A 19 -1.46 2.30 7.47
CA GLY A 19 -0.43 1.35 7.02
C GLY A 19 0.40 0.73 8.15
N TRP A 20 0.45 1.36 9.33
CA TRP A 20 1.15 0.82 10.51
C TRP A 20 0.52 -0.46 11.06
N ASP A 21 -0.80 -0.61 10.97
CA ASP A 21 -1.51 -1.79 11.50
C ASP A 21 -1.02 -3.12 10.90
N HIS A 22 -0.49 -3.04 9.67
CA HIS A 22 0.03 -4.14 8.88
C HIS A 22 1.58 -4.19 8.84
N PHE A 23 2.23 -3.14 9.34
CA PHE A 23 3.68 -3.06 9.49
C PHE A 23 4.09 -3.47 10.90
N ARG A 24 4.50 -4.73 11.07
CA ARG A 24 4.89 -5.30 12.38
C ARG A 24 6.34 -5.78 12.39
N PRO A 25 7.29 -4.93 12.76
CA PRO A 25 8.61 -5.35 13.21
C PRO A 25 8.58 -5.50 14.74
N ASP A 26 8.85 -6.70 15.22
CA ASP A 26 8.51 -7.06 16.58
C ASP A 26 9.44 -6.44 17.65
N ASP A 27 10.66 -5.96 17.35
CA ASP A 27 11.57 -5.62 18.46
C ASP A 27 12.55 -4.44 18.27
N TYR A 28 12.92 -4.01 17.04
CA TYR A 28 13.86 -2.88 16.84
C TYR A 28 13.60 -2.14 15.53
N LEU A 29 13.16 -0.89 15.62
CA LEU A 29 12.77 -0.04 14.52
C LEU A 29 13.69 1.15 14.33
N MET A 30 14.03 1.43 13.08
CA MET A 30 14.75 2.66 12.73
C MET A 30 13.96 3.48 11.72
N ARG A 31 13.63 4.72 12.07
CA ARG A 31 13.01 5.70 11.16
C ARG A 31 14.10 6.57 10.55
N PHE A 32 14.02 6.85 9.26
CA PHE A 32 14.88 7.83 8.59
C PHE A 32 14.03 8.87 7.87
N TYR A 33 14.47 10.11 7.96
CA TYR A 33 13.89 11.22 7.21
C TYR A 33 14.94 12.30 6.96
N VAL A 34 14.62 13.21 6.04
CA VAL A 34 15.42 14.38 5.72
C VAL A 34 14.54 15.63 5.84
N GLU A 35 15.02 16.63 6.57
CA GLU A 35 14.38 17.93 6.73
C GLU A 35 14.74 18.90 5.60
N ASP A 36 13.99 19.99 5.45
CA ASP A 36 14.18 20.94 4.35
C ASP A 36 15.53 21.69 4.45
N ASP A 37 16.02 21.91 5.66
CA ASP A 37 17.26 22.62 5.98
C ASP A 37 18.46 21.71 6.25
N ASP A 38 18.30 20.39 6.08
CA ASP A 38 19.40 19.45 6.20
C ASP A 38 20.48 19.72 5.12
N PRO A 39 21.76 19.84 5.52
CA PRO A 39 22.82 20.23 4.59
C PRO A 39 23.33 19.07 3.72
N ASP A 40 23.06 17.83 4.15
CA ASP A 40 23.60 16.61 3.56
C ASP A 40 22.47 15.71 3.05
N PRO A 41 22.68 14.95 1.96
CA PRO A 41 21.68 14.02 1.46
C PRO A 41 21.49 12.83 2.40
N TRP A 42 20.33 12.18 2.29
CA TRP A 42 19.92 11.03 3.11
C TRP A 42 21.02 9.96 3.33
N ASN A 43 21.79 9.64 2.28
CA ASN A 43 22.79 8.57 2.35
C ASN A 43 23.96 8.90 3.28
N VAL A 44 24.25 10.18 3.55
CA VAL A 44 25.29 10.58 4.51
C VAL A 44 24.86 10.16 5.92
N PHE A 45 23.62 10.47 6.31
CA PHE A 45 23.06 10.08 7.59
C PHE A 45 22.94 8.56 7.72
N PHE A 46 22.46 7.89 6.67
CA PHE A 46 22.36 6.44 6.65
C PHE A 46 23.74 5.77 6.82
N ASN A 47 24.77 6.26 6.12
CA ASN A 47 26.12 5.70 6.22
C ASN A 47 26.78 5.98 7.58
N ASP A 48 26.53 7.13 8.19
CA ASP A 48 27.00 7.43 9.55
C ASP A 48 26.36 6.48 10.58
N TRP A 49 25.04 6.32 10.50
CA TRP A 49 24.30 5.37 11.32
C TRP A 49 24.80 3.93 11.15
N LEU A 50 25.16 3.52 9.93
CA LEU A 50 25.75 2.19 9.66
C LEU A 50 27.07 1.93 10.41
N THR A 51 27.74 2.96 10.92
CA THR A 51 28.98 2.80 11.70
C THR A 51 28.74 2.47 13.17
N GLY A 52 27.50 2.61 13.65
CA GLY A 52 27.09 2.30 15.01
C GLY A 52 26.82 0.81 15.24
N GLU A 53 26.30 0.48 16.42
CA GLU A 53 25.89 -0.88 16.77
C GLU A 53 24.44 -1.18 16.33
N ASP A 54 23.60 -0.13 16.23
CA ASP A 54 22.17 -0.17 15.86
C ASP A 54 21.82 -1.03 14.63
N PRO A 55 22.56 -0.97 13.51
CA PRO A 55 22.24 -1.76 12.33
C PRO A 55 22.15 -3.27 12.60
N ALA A 56 23.01 -3.80 13.49
CA ALA A 56 23.14 -5.24 13.70
C ALA A 56 21.89 -5.87 14.34
N TYR A 57 21.09 -5.09 15.07
CA TYR A 57 19.85 -5.53 15.71
C TYR A 57 18.59 -4.94 15.07
N THR A 58 18.71 -4.05 14.08
CA THR A 58 17.55 -3.44 13.42
C THR A 58 16.72 -4.48 12.68
N THR A 59 15.45 -4.58 13.05
CA THR A 59 14.47 -5.53 12.48
C THR A 59 13.54 -4.88 11.47
N GLY A 60 13.37 -3.55 11.53
CA GLY A 60 12.60 -2.82 10.53
C GLY A 60 13.13 -1.43 10.28
N ILE A 61 13.01 -0.98 9.03
CA ILE A 61 13.34 0.39 8.62
C ILE A 61 12.08 1.06 8.08
N VAL A 62 11.82 2.26 8.57
CA VAL A 62 10.78 3.16 8.06
C VAL A 62 11.49 4.35 7.45
N LEU A 63 11.21 4.60 6.18
CA LEU A 63 11.77 5.70 5.44
C LEU A 63 10.63 6.65 5.09
N ASP A 64 10.69 7.86 5.63
CA ASP A 64 9.76 8.93 5.29
C ASP A 64 10.23 9.61 4.01
N ARG A 65 10.36 10.94 4.01
CA ARG A 65 10.93 11.69 2.90
C ARG A 65 12.45 11.61 2.94
N TRP A 66 13.06 11.22 1.82
CA TRP A 66 14.52 11.07 1.67
C TRP A 66 15.16 12.06 0.69
N TRP A 67 14.38 12.99 0.15
CA TRP A 67 14.81 13.92 -0.89
C TRP A 67 14.59 15.37 -0.48
N HIS A 68 15.42 16.25 -1.03
CA HIS A 68 15.21 17.70 -1.02
C HIS A 68 14.54 18.18 -2.30
N TRP A 69 14.05 19.42 -2.27
CA TRP A 69 13.49 20.07 -3.46
C TRP A 69 14.52 20.20 -4.60
N ASP A 70 15.78 20.51 -4.26
CA ASP A 70 16.85 20.76 -5.22
C ASP A 70 17.67 19.50 -5.56
N ASP A 71 17.27 18.32 -5.06
CA ASP A 71 17.97 17.08 -5.36
C ASP A 71 17.84 16.71 -6.85
N PRO A 72 18.90 16.14 -7.46
CA PRO A 72 18.81 15.62 -8.81
C PRO A 72 17.79 14.48 -8.88
N ALA A 73 17.14 14.33 -10.03
CA ALA A 73 16.08 13.34 -10.26
C ALA A 73 16.42 11.90 -9.88
N GLU A 74 17.71 11.54 -9.87
CA GLU A 74 18.21 10.23 -9.44
C GLU A 74 18.03 10.01 -7.93
N ARG A 75 18.24 11.04 -7.09
CA ARG A 75 18.12 10.95 -5.62
C ARG A 75 16.67 11.03 -5.13
N VAL A 76 15.79 11.62 -5.94
CA VAL A 76 14.36 11.66 -5.66
C VAL A 76 13.70 10.29 -5.84
N SER A 77 14.23 9.42 -6.71
CA SER A 77 13.70 8.06 -6.91
C SER A 77 14.00 7.16 -5.71
N ALA A 78 13.04 6.29 -5.35
CA ALA A 78 13.27 5.26 -4.34
C ALA A 78 14.39 4.27 -4.74
N ASP A 79 14.74 4.13 -6.02
CA ASP A 79 15.90 3.32 -6.45
C ASP A 79 17.19 3.73 -5.72
N TYR A 80 17.35 5.02 -5.44
CA TYR A 80 18.50 5.56 -4.74
C TYR A 80 18.62 4.98 -3.32
N VAL A 81 17.57 5.09 -2.51
CA VAL A 81 17.56 4.62 -1.12
C VAL A 81 17.54 3.10 -1.05
N LEU A 82 16.77 2.43 -1.92
CA LEU A 82 16.72 0.98 -2.01
C LEU A 82 18.08 0.37 -2.33
N ALA A 83 18.86 0.99 -3.23
CA ALA A 83 20.21 0.53 -3.55
C ALA A 83 21.16 0.63 -2.34
N HIS A 84 21.08 1.71 -1.56
CA HIS A 84 21.90 1.85 -0.35
C HIS A 84 21.53 0.82 0.71
N ILE A 85 20.24 0.61 0.97
CA ILE A 85 19.77 -0.40 1.93
C ILE A 85 20.18 -1.81 1.46
N ALA A 86 20.04 -2.14 0.17
CA ALA A 86 20.45 -3.43 -0.38
C ALA A 86 21.98 -3.68 -0.29
N ASN A 87 22.78 -2.62 -0.44
CA ASN A 87 24.23 -2.70 -0.29
C ASN A 87 24.66 -2.85 1.18
N ALA A 88 23.84 -2.39 2.12
CA ALA A 88 24.08 -2.50 3.56
C ALA A 88 23.69 -3.85 4.19
N ARG A 89 23.25 -4.84 3.40
CA ARG A 89 22.72 -6.14 3.89
C ARG A 89 23.61 -6.88 4.89
N GLU A 90 24.93 -6.73 4.83
CA GLU A 90 25.85 -7.36 5.78
C GLU A 90 25.82 -6.70 7.16
N HIS A 91 25.45 -5.43 7.23
CA HIS A 91 25.27 -4.66 8.47
C HIS A 91 23.84 -4.78 9.02
N LEU A 92 22.88 -5.26 8.22
CA LEU A 92 21.45 -5.37 8.55
C LEU A 92 20.97 -6.83 8.57
N PRO A 93 21.62 -7.75 9.30
CA PRO A 93 21.37 -9.19 9.21
C PRO A 93 19.99 -9.61 9.73
N LEU A 94 19.33 -8.77 10.53
CA LEU A 94 18.04 -9.05 11.16
C LEU A 94 16.87 -8.28 10.53
N LEU A 95 17.10 -7.56 9.43
CA LEU A 95 16.05 -6.76 8.78
C LEU A 95 14.95 -7.66 8.20
N ARG A 96 13.72 -7.43 8.65
CA ARG A 96 12.51 -8.18 8.29
C ARG A 96 11.36 -7.29 7.83
N ALA A 97 11.41 -5.99 8.07
CA ALA A 97 10.35 -5.07 7.68
C ALA A 97 10.89 -3.82 6.99
N LEU A 98 10.26 -3.40 5.90
CA LEU A 98 10.53 -2.14 5.21
C LEU A 98 9.24 -1.35 5.00
N PHE A 99 9.23 -0.08 5.38
CA PHE A 99 8.20 0.88 4.98
C PHE A 99 8.88 2.01 4.23
N ILE A 100 8.65 2.10 2.92
CA ILE A 100 9.24 3.11 2.04
C ILE A 100 8.21 4.15 1.64
N GLY A 101 8.54 5.42 1.92
CA GLY A 101 7.73 6.57 1.53
C GLY A 101 6.66 6.94 2.54
N ASN A 102 6.89 6.74 3.84
CA ASN A 102 6.00 7.19 4.92
C ASN A 102 6.00 8.74 5.05
N VAL A 103 5.67 9.41 3.95
CA VAL A 103 5.52 10.87 3.88
C VAL A 103 4.10 11.18 4.31
N THR A 104 3.98 11.94 5.41
CA THR A 104 2.70 12.37 6.02
C THR A 104 2.54 13.89 6.01
N ASP A 105 3.55 14.63 5.54
CA ASP A 105 3.47 16.08 5.42
C ASP A 105 2.48 16.45 4.30
N LYS A 106 1.45 17.24 4.65
CA LYS A 106 0.42 17.74 3.73
C LYS A 106 0.97 18.56 2.56
N LYS A 107 2.23 19.00 2.63
CA LYS A 107 2.93 19.63 1.50
C LYS A 107 3.17 18.67 0.33
N TRP A 108 3.22 17.36 0.58
CA TRP A 108 3.62 16.36 -0.40
C TRP A 108 2.47 15.42 -0.72
N ASP A 109 1.95 15.53 -1.93
CA ASP A 109 0.92 14.63 -2.43
C ASP A 109 1.50 13.24 -2.69
N ILE A 110 0.78 12.18 -2.30
CA ILE A 110 1.20 10.78 -2.51
C ILE A 110 1.48 10.47 -4.00
N SER A 111 0.81 11.16 -4.92
CA SER A 111 1.01 11.02 -6.37
C SER A 111 2.40 11.49 -6.83
N TRP A 112 3.08 12.32 -6.03
CA TRP A 112 4.41 12.85 -6.37
C TRP A 112 5.56 11.99 -5.84
N ILE A 113 5.28 11.01 -4.99
CA ILE A 113 6.30 10.15 -4.39
C ILE A 113 6.82 9.18 -5.47
N ARG A 114 8.07 9.40 -5.89
CA ARG A 114 8.73 8.60 -6.94
C ARG A 114 9.31 7.33 -6.35
N GLN A 115 8.67 6.22 -6.68
CA GLN A 115 9.13 4.87 -6.37
C GLN A 115 10.15 4.37 -7.39
N GLY A 116 10.55 3.10 -7.24
CA GLY A 116 11.53 2.44 -8.09
C GLY A 116 11.28 0.94 -8.17
N ASN A 117 12.33 0.19 -8.52
CA ASN A 117 12.28 -1.26 -8.66
C ASN A 117 12.60 -1.98 -7.34
N TYR A 118 11.65 -2.78 -6.84
CA TYR A 118 11.76 -3.52 -5.58
C TYR A 118 12.38 -4.92 -5.73
N ALA A 119 12.62 -5.44 -6.95
CA ALA A 119 13.28 -6.75 -7.11
C ALA A 119 14.66 -6.84 -6.41
N PRO A 120 15.57 -5.85 -6.54
CA PRO A 120 16.88 -5.91 -5.90
C PRO A 120 16.82 -5.97 -4.37
N ILE A 121 15.93 -5.20 -3.74
CA ILE A 121 15.83 -5.18 -2.27
C ILE A 121 15.24 -6.49 -1.74
N LEU A 122 14.23 -7.04 -2.42
CA LEU A 122 13.64 -8.34 -2.08
C LEU A 122 14.66 -9.49 -2.25
N ALA A 123 15.54 -9.40 -3.25
CA ALA A 123 16.62 -10.36 -3.41
C ALA A 123 17.73 -10.21 -2.34
N ALA A 124 18.01 -8.98 -1.90
CA ALA A 124 19.03 -8.70 -0.89
C ALA A 124 18.62 -9.18 0.52
N TYR A 125 17.32 -9.18 0.84
CA TYR A 125 16.77 -9.54 2.15
C TYR A 125 15.80 -10.72 2.07
N PRO A 126 16.29 -11.97 1.91
CA PRO A 126 15.43 -13.16 1.74
C PRO A 126 14.59 -13.51 2.98
N GLN A 127 14.85 -12.86 4.12
CA GLN A 127 14.09 -13.00 5.37
C GLN A 127 13.06 -11.88 5.56
N LEU A 128 12.84 -11.01 4.55
CA LEU A 128 11.87 -9.92 4.65
C LEU A 128 10.44 -10.49 4.79
N GLU A 129 9.73 -10.06 5.82
CA GLU A 129 8.38 -10.51 6.16
C GLU A 129 7.31 -9.45 5.85
N SER A 130 7.64 -8.15 5.97
CA SER A 130 6.70 -7.05 5.74
C SER A 130 7.29 -5.99 4.82
N LEU A 131 6.52 -5.61 3.80
CA LEU A 131 6.86 -4.52 2.88
C LEU A 131 5.65 -3.60 2.71
N VAL A 132 5.83 -2.33 3.09
CA VAL A 132 4.86 -1.27 2.89
C VAL A 132 5.47 -0.21 1.98
N ILE A 133 4.72 0.19 0.96
CA ILE A 133 5.15 1.14 -0.05
C ILE A 133 4.09 2.22 -0.18
N ARG A 134 4.50 3.49 -0.18
CA ARG A 134 3.59 4.62 -0.41
C ARG A 134 4.09 5.48 -1.57
N GLY A 135 3.25 5.64 -2.60
CA GLY A 135 3.57 6.27 -3.88
C GLY A 135 3.50 5.26 -5.03
N GLY A 136 3.08 5.70 -6.21
CA GLY A 136 2.92 4.85 -7.40
C GLY A 136 3.86 5.19 -8.56
N ALA A 137 4.40 6.41 -8.61
CA ALA A 137 5.16 6.89 -9.77
C ALA A 137 6.47 6.11 -9.93
N GLY A 138 6.64 5.39 -11.04
CA GLY A 138 7.84 4.58 -11.30
C GLY A 138 7.93 3.26 -10.51
N LEU A 139 6.86 2.87 -9.81
CA LEU A 139 6.82 1.64 -9.04
C LEU A 139 6.94 0.41 -9.96
N SER A 140 7.88 -0.47 -9.62
CA SER A 140 8.05 -1.77 -10.25
C SER A 140 8.47 -2.82 -9.23
N PHE A 141 8.00 -4.04 -9.40
CA PHE A 141 8.45 -5.21 -8.65
C PHE A 141 9.39 -6.08 -9.49
N GLY A 142 9.33 -5.99 -10.81
CA GLY A 142 10.07 -6.87 -11.71
C GLY A 142 9.67 -8.34 -11.51
N ALA A 143 10.63 -9.25 -11.67
CA ALA A 143 10.40 -10.68 -11.44
C ALA A 143 10.67 -11.03 -9.97
N VAL A 144 9.61 -11.17 -9.17
CA VAL A 144 9.72 -11.44 -7.74
C VAL A 144 9.43 -12.90 -7.39
N GLN A 145 10.34 -13.48 -6.60
CA GLN A 145 10.10 -14.70 -5.82
C GLN A 145 10.57 -14.45 -4.39
N HIS A 146 9.67 -14.52 -3.41
CA HIS A 146 10.03 -14.27 -2.02
C HIS A 146 9.34 -15.27 -1.09
N GLN A 147 10.13 -16.03 -0.34
CA GLN A 147 9.62 -17.18 0.44
C GLN A 147 9.11 -16.81 1.83
N GLN A 148 9.45 -15.62 2.33
CA GLN A 148 9.14 -15.20 3.70
C GLN A 148 8.22 -13.98 3.77
N LEU A 149 7.86 -13.38 2.64
CA LEU A 149 7.06 -12.15 2.64
C LEU A 149 5.62 -12.52 3.01
N LYS A 150 5.14 -12.02 4.16
CA LYS A 150 3.81 -12.27 4.72
C LYS A 150 2.86 -11.11 4.44
N THR A 151 3.40 -9.89 4.39
CA THR A 151 2.60 -8.68 4.21
C THR A 151 3.18 -7.82 3.11
N LEU A 152 2.32 -7.45 2.15
CA LEU A 152 2.61 -6.47 1.12
C LEU A 152 1.49 -5.45 1.07
N VAL A 153 1.83 -4.17 1.29
CA VAL A 153 0.90 -3.05 1.23
C VAL A 153 1.45 -2.01 0.25
N VAL A 154 0.64 -1.62 -0.72
CA VAL A 154 0.97 -0.61 -1.72
C VAL A 154 -0.10 0.48 -1.71
N GLN A 155 0.25 1.63 -1.15
CA GLN A 155 -0.60 2.81 -1.06
C GLN A 155 -0.26 3.74 -2.21
N THR A 156 -1.21 4.02 -3.10
CA THR A 156 -1.01 4.90 -4.25
C THR A 156 -2.25 5.75 -4.49
N ALA A 157 -2.09 6.87 -5.20
CA ALA A 157 -3.20 7.59 -5.80
C ALA A 157 -3.59 7.04 -7.19
N GLY A 158 -2.72 6.25 -7.81
CA GLY A 158 -2.85 5.68 -9.14
C GLY A 158 -1.82 4.57 -9.30
N LEU A 159 -2.26 3.31 -9.29
CA LEU A 159 -1.38 2.14 -9.34
C LEU A 159 -1.11 1.78 -10.81
N PRO A 160 0.16 1.78 -11.27
CA PRO A 160 0.47 1.37 -12.63
C PRO A 160 0.12 -0.09 -12.89
N ALA A 161 -0.55 -0.37 -14.00
CA ALA A 161 -0.93 -1.69 -14.48
C ALA A 161 0.30 -2.61 -14.63
N GLN A 162 1.46 -2.04 -14.97
CA GLN A 162 2.71 -2.79 -14.99
C GLN A 162 3.05 -3.38 -13.61
N ALA A 163 2.94 -2.59 -12.54
CA ALA A 163 3.20 -3.05 -11.18
C ALA A 163 2.19 -4.14 -10.77
N VAL A 164 0.91 -3.98 -11.14
CA VAL A 164 -0.12 -5.01 -10.91
C VAL A 164 0.24 -6.32 -11.63
N ARG A 165 0.62 -6.27 -12.91
CA ARG A 165 1.00 -7.46 -13.68
C ARG A 165 2.25 -8.14 -13.12
N GLU A 166 3.23 -7.37 -12.66
CA GLU A 166 4.45 -7.90 -12.02
C GLU A 166 4.12 -8.62 -10.71
N LEU A 167 3.27 -8.03 -9.86
CA LEU A 167 2.79 -8.68 -8.64
C LEU A 167 1.94 -9.91 -8.94
N ALA A 168 1.07 -9.85 -9.94
CA ALA A 168 0.23 -10.95 -10.37
C ALA A 168 1.04 -12.15 -10.91
N ALA A 169 2.27 -11.89 -11.40
CA ALA A 169 3.23 -12.90 -11.83
C ALA A 169 4.21 -13.35 -10.73
N ALA A 170 4.19 -12.71 -9.56
CA ALA A 170 5.10 -13.02 -8.46
C ALA A 170 4.77 -14.37 -7.81
N ASN A 171 5.79 -14.99 -7.21
CA ASN A 171 5.62 -16.17 -6.37
C ASN A 171 5.88 -15.81 -4.91
N LEU A 172 4.81 -15.65 -4.13
CA LEU A 172 4.83 -15.20 -2.75
C LEU A 172 4.10 -16.22 -1.86
N PRO A 173 4.67 -17.44 -1.67
CA PRO A 173 3.96 -18.53 -1.02
C PRO A 173 3.64 -18.27 0.46
N ALA A 174 4.37 -17.38 1.13
CA ALA A 174 4.11 -17.01 2.51
C ALA A 174 3.16 -15.81 2.66
N LEU A 175 2.68 -15.21 1.56
CA LEU A 175 1.88 -13.99 1.65
C LEU A 175 0.52 -14.28 2.27
N GLU A 176 0.22 -13.59 3.37
CA GLU A 176 -1.01 -13.69 4.15
C GLU A 176 -1.91 -12.46 3.95
N HIS A 177 -1.29 -11.29 3.73
CA HIS A 177 -1.97 -9.99 3.51
C HIS A 177 -1.44 -9.30 2.26
N LEU A 178 -2.34 -9.02 1.32
CA LEU A 178 -2.08 -8.19 0.14
C LEU A 178 -3.04 -7.01 0.14
N GLU A 179 -2.49 -5.79 0.16
CA GLU A 179 -3.26 -4.55 0.04
C GLU A 179 -2.74 -3.70 -1.10
N LEU A 180 -3.64 -3.36 -2.03
CA LEU A 180 -3.37 -2.53 -3.19
C LEU A 180 -4.38 -1.38 -3.21
N TRP A 181 -3.88 -0.15 -3.22
CA TRP A 181 -4.68 1.03 -3.50
C TRP A 181 -4.58 1.32 -4.99
N LEU A 182 -5.65 1.04 -5.72
CA LEU A 182 -5.65 0.99 -7.20
C LEU A 182 -5.62 2.39 -7.83
N GLY A 183 -6.19 3.38 -7.15
CA GLY A 183 -6.28 4.77 -7.56
C GLY A 183 -7.24 5.03 -8.72
N CYS A 184 -7.01 6.16 -9.39
CA CYS A 184 -7.67 6.58 -10.62
C CYS A 184 -6.67 6.95 -11.72
N ASP A 185 -7.19 7.15 -12.92
CA ASP A 185 -6.40 7.56 -14.09
C ASP A 185 -5.78 8.96 -13.97
N TYR A 186 -6.47 9.89 -13.32
CA TYR A 186 -6.01 11.26 -13.09
C TYR A 186 -4.66 11.32 -12.35
N HIS A 187 -4.42 10.35 -11.47
CA HIS A 187 -3.19 10.21 -10.71
C HIS A 187 -2.19 9.20 -11.31
N GLY A 188 -2.40 8.80 -12.56
CA GLY A 188 -1.50 7.93 -13.31
C GLY A 188 -1.75 6.43 -13.15
N GLY A 189 -2.86 6.03 -12.54
CA GLY A 189 -3.29 4.63 -12.49
C GLY A 189 -3.87 4.19 -13.84
N ASP A 190 -3.41 3.07 -14.38
CA ASP A 190 -3.94 2.51 -15.64
C ASP A 190 -4.31 1.03 -15.49
N SER A 191 -4.38 0.54 -14.24
CA SER A 191 -4.75 -0.84 -13.93
C SER A 191 -6.22 -1.12 -14.26
N THR A 192 -6.48 -2.34 -14.69
CA THR A 192 -7.84 -2.82 -14.98
C THR A 192 -8.13 -4.12 -14.25
N VAL A 193 -9.40 -4.52 -14.22
CA VAL A 193 -9.83 -5.85 -13.76
C VAL A 193 -9.04 -6.97 -14.44
N ALA A 194 -8.67 -6.82 -15.72
CA ALA A 194 -7.92 -7.83 -16.47
C ALA A 194 -6.51 -8.05 -15.90
N ASP A 195 -5.85 -6.98 -15.43
CA ASP A 195 -4.53 -7.07 -14.81
C ASP A 195 -4.58 -7.79 -13.46
N LEU A 196 -5.70 -7.66 -12.73
CA LEU A 196 -5.94 -8.30 -11.43
C LEU A 196 -6.32 -9.78 -11.55
N GLN A 197 -6.77 -10.26 -12.71
CA GLN A 197 -7.27 -11.64 -12.88
C GLN A 197 -6.35 -12.74 -12.29
N PRO A 198 -5.01 -12.72 -12.46
CA PRO A 198 -4.18 -13.76 -11.87
C PRO A 198 -4.16 -13.75 -10.34
N ILE A 199 -4.26 -12.55 -9.73
CA ILE A 199 -4.41 -12.37 -8.26
C ILE A 199 -5.78 -12.89 -7.83
N LEU A 200 -6.85 -12.57 -8.56
CA LEU A 200 -8.21 -13.04 -8.29
C LEU A 200 -8.36 -14.57 -8.43
N ASN A 201 -7.51 -15.20 -9.25
CA ASN A 201 -7.40 -16.66 -9.34
C ASN A 201 -6.58 -17.28 -8.18
N GLY A 202 -5.89 -16.45 -7.37
CA GLY A 202 -5.04 -16.88 -6.26
C GLY A 202 -3.78 -17.64 -6.69
N THR A 203 -3.30 -17.38 -7.91
CA THR A 203 -2.07 -17.98 -8.44
C THR A 203 -0.86 -17.41 -7.69
N GLY A 204 0.05 -18.26 -7.20
CA GLY A 204 1.24 -17.81 -6.47
C GLY A 204 1.00 -17.33 -5.03
N LEU A 205 -0.26 -17.35 -4.56
CA LEU A 205 -0.69 -16.82 -3.25
C LEU A 205 -1.44 -17.88 -2.40
N PRO A 206 -0.85 -19.07 -2.15
CA PRO A 206 -1.51 -20.20 -1.49
C PRO A 206 -1.96 -19.91 -0.04
N ASN A 207 -1.29 -19.00 0.66
CA ASN A 207 -1.57 -18.69 2.07
C ASN A 207 -2.30 -17.36 2.27
N LEU A 208 -2.77 -16.71 1.20
CA LEU A 208 -3.44 -15.42 1.30
C LEU A 208 -4.74 -15.54 2.10
N THR A 209 -4.86 -14.74 3.15
CA THR A 209 -6.03 -14.68 4.02
C THR A 209 -6.75 -13.34 3.97
N THR A 210 -6.04 -12.27 3.61
CA THR A 210 -6.60 -10.93 3.48
C THR A 210 -6.24 -10.37 2.11
N LEU A 211 -7.26 -9.96 1.36
CA LEU A 211 -7.11 -9.24 0.10
C LEU A 211 -7.84 -7.90 0.23
N ALA A 212 -7.08 -6.81 0.14
CA ALA A 212 -7.60 -5.46 0.15
C ALA A 212 -7.32 -4.80 -1.21
N LEU A 213 -8.38 -4.54 -1.97
CA LEU A 213 -8.35 -3.84 -3.26
C LEU A 213 -9.07 -2.52 -3.06
N ARG A 214 -8.38 -1.61 -2.40
CA ARG A 214 -8.92 -0.35 -1.89
C ARG A 214 -8.74 0.73 -2.93
N ASN A 215 -9.37 1.88 -2.69
CA ASN A 215 -9.15 3.07 -3.48
C ASN A 215 -9.28 2.74 -4.97
N CYS A 216 -10.47 2.36 -5.42
CA CYS A 216 -10.66 1.84 -6.77
C CYS A 216 -11.71 2.67 -7.50
N GLU A 217 -11.30 3.34 -8.56
CA GLU A 217 -12.21 4.09 -9.43
C GLU A 217 -13.22 3.17 -10.13
N TYR A 218 -12.79 1.98 -10.56
CA TYR A 218 -13.60 0.96 -11.22
C TYR A 218 -14.18 -0.09 -10.25
N ALA A 219 -14.53 0.32 -9.03
CA ALA A 219 -14.93 -0.58 -7.94
C ALA A 219 -16.14 -1.48 -8.29
N ASP A 220 -17.13 -0.99 -9.04
CA ASP A 220 -18.30 -1.79 -9.44
C ASP A 220 -17.92 -2.93 -10.41
N ASP A 221 -17.09 -2.64 -11.40
CA ASP A 221 -16.58 -3.65 -12.34
C ASP A 221 -15.71 -4.68 -11.63
N LEU A 222 -14.88 -4.22 -10.68
CA LEU A 222 -14.08 -5.09 -9.83
C LEU A 222 -14.97 -5.99 -8.96
N ALA A 223 -16.01 -5.45 -8.34
CA ALA A 223 -16.98 -6.21 -7.55
C ALA A 223 -17.65 -7.31 -8.38
N GLN A 224 -18.06 -7.01 -9.62
CA GLN A 224 -18.62 -8.01 -10.55
C GLN A 224 -17.62 -9.10 -10.93
N ALA A 225 -16.34 -8.77 -11.08
CA ALA A 225 -15.31 -9.77 -11.34
C ALA A 225 -15.03 -10.65 -10.12
N LEU A 226 -15.02 -10.06 -8.92
CA LEU A 226 -14.79 -10.74 -7.64
C LEU A 226 -15.82 -11.83 -7.37
N VAL A 227 -17.09 -11.66 -7.76
CA VAL A 227 -18.11 -12.68 -7.50
C VAL A 227 -17.84 -14.02 -8.19
N GLN A 228 -16.98 -14.04 -9.21
CA GLN A 228 -16.52 -15.25 -9.90
C GLN A 228 -15.09 -15.67 -9.50
N ALA A 229 -14.42 -14.90 -8.63
CA ALA A 229 -13.01 -15.07 -8.32
C ALA A 229 -12.76 -16.26 -7.38
N PRO A 230 -11.93 -17.25 -7.79
CA PRO A 230 -11.58 -18.38 -6.94
C PRO A 230 -10.92 -18.02 -5.60
N ILE A 231 -10.27 -16.84 -5.51
CA ILE A 231 -9.63 -16.37 -4.28
C ILE A 231 -10.63 -16.26 -3.11
N LEU A 232 -11.92 -15.95 -3.37
CA LEU A 232 -12.96 -15.79 -2.35
C LEU A 232 -13.23 -17.08 -1.56
N GLU A 233 -12.87 -18.25 -2.12
CA GLU A 233 -13.01 -19.54 -1.44
C GLU A 233 -11.93 -19.75 -0.35
N ARG A 234 -10.90 -18.90 -0.32
CA ARG A 234 -9.72 -19.06 0.54
C ARG A 234 -9.54 -17.92 1.53
N ILE A 235 -9.73 -16.68 1.08
CA ILE A 235 -9.52 -15.52 1.94
C ILE A 235 -10.62 -15.43 2.99
N LYS A 236 -10.27 -14.80 4.11
CA LYS A 236 -11.17 -14.52 5.23
C LYS A 236 -11.66 -13.08 5.21
N ILE A 237 -10.83 -12.16 4.71
CA ILE A 237 -11.13 -10.74 4.70
C ILE A 237 -10.99 -10.22 3.27
N LEU A 238 -12.06 -9.60 2.79
CA LEU A 238 -12.06 -8.81 1.56
C LEU A 238 -12.31 -7.35 1.94
N ASP A 239 -11.49 -6.44 1.44
CA ASP A 239 -11.63 -5.01 1.67
C ASP A 239 -11.67 -4.28 0.32
N LEU A 240 -12.77 -3.55 0.08
CA LEU A 240 -13.04 -2.73 -1.11
C LEU A 240 -13.25 -1.25 -0.72
N SER A 241 -12.71 -0.84 0.43
CA SER A 241 -12.88 0.50 0.97
C SER A 241 -12.22 1.60 0.14
N LEU A 242 -12.59 2.85 0.44
CA LEU A 242 -12.02 4.07 -0.14
C LEU A 242 -12.26 4.23 -1.65
N GLY A 243 -13.16 3.43 -2.24
CA GLY A 243 -13.40 3.38 -3.68
C GLY A 243 -14.79 3.85 -4.08
N ASN A 244 -15.05 3.79 -5.39
CA ASN A 244 -16.29 4.28 -5.99
C ASN A 244 -17.41 3.22 -6.00
N LEU A 245 -17.43 2.32 -5.02
CA LEU A 245 -18.41 1.24 -4.96
C LEU A 245 -19.82 1.81 -4.79
N SER A 246 -20.71 1.48 -5.73
CA SER A 246 -22.11 1.90 -5.73
C SER A 246 -23.05 0.72 -5.49
N ASP A 247 -24.35 0.99 -5.55
CA ASP A 247 -25.40 -0.02 -5.52
C ASP A 247 -25.18 -1.13 -6.58
N VAL A 248 -24.59 -0.82 -7.74
CA VAL A 248 -24.34 -1.81 -8.80
C VAL A 248 -23.36 -2.89 -8.35
N GLY A 249 -22.19 -2.49 -7.83
CA GLY A 249 -21.20 -3.43 -7.32
C GLY A 249 -21.67 -4.11 -6.04
N ALA A 250 -22.35 -3.36 -5.16
CA ALA A 250 -22.90 -3.89 -3.92
C ALA A 250 -23.98 -4.96 -4.17
N GLU A 251 -24.88 -4.77 -5.13
CA GLU A 251 -25.88 -5.76 -5.51
C GLU A 251 -25.23 -7.04 -6.04
N ALA A 252 -24.20 -6.90 -6.90
CA ALA A 252 -23.45 -8.03 -7.41
C ALA A 252 -22.83 -8.85 -6.27
N LEU A 253 -22.15 -8.18 -5.32
CA LEU A 253 -21.57 -8.84 -4.15
C LEU A 253 -22.66 -9.51 -3.31
N PHE A 254 -23.75 -8.80 -2.98
CA PHE A 254 -24.84 -9.32 -2.17
C PHE A 254 -25.46 -10.60 -2.74
N ALA A 255 -25.58 -10.68 -4.06
CA ALA A 255 -26.10 -11.86 -4.77
C ALA A 255 -25.12 -13.05 -4.80
N SER A 256 -23.84 -12.84 -4.47
CA SER A 256 -22.84 -13.89 -4.51
C SER A 256 -22.82 -14.75 -3.23
N PRO A 257 -22.97 -16.08 -3.33
CA PRO A 257 -22.80 -16.96 -2.18
C PRO A 257 -21.33 -17.05 -1.72
N ALA A 258 -20.36 -16.67 -2.57
CA ALA A 258 -18.94 -16.74 -2.22
C ALA A 258 -18.56 -15.75 -1.11
N ILE A 259 -19.13 -14.54 -1.12
CA ILE A 259 -18.84 -13.53 -0.09
C ILE A 259 -19.31 -13.96 1.30
N ARG A 260 -20.32 -14.86 1.40
CA ARG A 260 -20.82 -15.38 2.67
C ARG A 260 -19.82 -16.31 3.38
N LYS A 261 -18.75 -16.72 2.68
CA LYS A 261 -17.65 -17.52 3.25
C LYS A 261 -16.59 -16.66 3.92
N LEU A 262 -16.59 -15.35 3.65
CA LEU A 262 -15.70 -14.41 4.31
C LEU A 262 -16.03 -14.34 5.80
N SER A 263 -15.01 -14.07 6.60
CA SER A 263 -15.18 -13.68 7.99
C SER A 263 -15.50 -12.20 8.11
N MET A 264 -15.01 -11.36 7.19
CA MET A 264 -15.30 -9.93 7.16
C MET A 264 -15.26 -9.38 5.73
N LEU A 265 -16.21 -8.50 5.42
CA LEU A 265 -16.19 -7.67 4.22
C LEU A 265 -16.14 -6.19 4.64
N VAL A 266 -15.15 -5.46 4.15
CA VAL A 266 -14.96 -4.04 4.47
C VAL A 266 -15.32 -3.21 3.24
N LEU A 267 -16.33 -2.36 3.40
CA LEU A 267 -16.83 -1.41 2.40
C LEU A 267 -16.74 0.03 2.93
N HIS A 268 -15.88 0.31 3.91
CA HIS A 268 -15.69 1.66 4.46
C HIS A 268 -15.44 2.70 3.35
N TYR A 269 -16.06 3.88 3.42
CA TYR A 269 -15.99 4.89 2.36
C TYR A 269 -16.49 4.33 1.02
N HIS A 270 -17.79 4.50 0.79
CA HIS A 270 -18.52 3.98 -0.37
C HIS A 270 -19.65 4.91 -0.79
N TYR A 271 -20.27 4.63 -1.95
CA TYR A 271 -21.41 5.38 -2.50
C TYR A 271 -22.71 4.54 -2.53
N LEU A 272 -22.88 3.60 -1.59
CA LEU A 272 -24.13 2.85 -1.44
C LEU A 272 -25.28 3.77 -0.99
N SER A 273 -26.47 3.57 -1.55
CA SER A 273 -27.68 4.26 -1.12
C SER A 273 -28.20 3.72 0.22
N ASP A 274 -29.03 4.49 0.92
CA ASP A 274 -29.70 4.05 2.15
C ASP A 274 -30.50 2.77 1.94
N ALA A 275 -31.17 2.64 0.78
CA ALA A 275 -31.93 1.45 0.44
C ALA A 275 -31.03 0.21 0.28
N MET A 276 -29.83 0.39 -0.27
CA MET A 276 -28.84 -0.68 -0.34
C MET A 276 -28.32 -1.01 1.06
N LEU A 277 -27.96 -0.02 1.88
CA LEU A 277 -27.53 -0.24 3.27
C LEU A 277 -28.56 -1.00 4.10
N ASP A 278 -29.85 -0.70 3.93
CA ASP A 278 -30.95 -1.44 4.54
C ASP A 278 -30.94 -2.93 4.12
N CYS A 279 -30.70 -3.22 2.84
CA CYS A 279 -30.55 -4.59 2.35
C CYS A 279 -29.34 -5.30 3.00
N TRP A 280 -28.22 -4.61 3.11
CA TRP A 280 -26.99 -5.14 3.70
C TRP A 280 -27.09 -5.34 5.21
N SER A 281 -27.94 -4.59 5.92
CA SER A 281 -28.17 -4.79 7.36
C SER A 281 -28.69 -6.19 7.74
N ALA A 282 -29.31 -6.88 6.79
CA ALA A 282 -29.87 -8.23 6.96
C ALA A 282 -28.91 -9.35 6.55
N ILE A 283 -27.70 -9.03 6.08
CA ILE A 283 -26.73 -10.03 5.64
C ILE A 283 -26.15 -10.79 6.85
N GLU A 284 -26.14 -12.12 6.80
CA GLU A 284 -25.49 -12.97 7.82
C GLU A 284 -23.97 -13.04 7.56
N LEU A 285 -23.31 -11.88 7.54
CA LEU A 285 -21.87 -11.69 7.33
C LEU A 285 -21.44 -10.47 8.15
N ALA A 286 -20.23 -10.49 8.74
CA ALA A 286 -19.68 -9.27 9.33
C ALA A 286 -19.29 -8.31 8.19
N VAL A 287 -19.99 -7.19 8.09
CA VAL A 287 -19.74 -6.17 7.08
C VAL A 287 -19.53 -4.82 7.74
N GLU A 288 -18.48 -4.12 7.32
CA GLU A 288 -18.26 -2.73 7.68
C GLU A 288 -18.69 -1.82 6.52
N VAL A 289 -19.68 -0.95 6.75
CA VAL A 289 -20.27 -0.02 5.77
C VAL A 289 -20.25 1.42 6.29
N SER A 290 -19.17 1.79 6.97
CA SER A 290 -19.00 3.12 7.56
C SER A 290 -18.60 4.16 6.51
N CYS A 291 -18.79 5.46 6.82
CA CYS A 291 -18.44 6.59 5.95
C CYS A 291 -19.12 6.57 4.56
N GLN A 292 -20.44 6.43 4.53
CA GLN A 292 -21.24 6.64 3.31
C GLN A 292 -21.00 8.04 2.72
N GLN A 293 -20.72 8.09 1.42
CA GLN A 293 -20.52 9.30 0.64
C GLN A 293 -21.79 9.66 -0.14
N ALA A 294 -22.00 10.96 -0.37
CA ALA A 294 -23.08 11.44 -1.23
C ALA A 294 -22.65 11.40 -2.70
N VAL A 295 -23.59 11.09 -3.59
CA VAL A 295 -23.43 11.39 -5.02
C VAL A 295 -23.78 12.86 -5.19
N GLU A 296 -22.83 13.71 -5.56
CA GLU A 296 -23.14 15.10 -5.87
C GLU A 296 -23.85 15.15 -7.23
N ASP A 297 -25.12 15.57 -7.24
CA ASP A 297 -25.85 15.88 -8.46
C ASP A 297 -25.38 17.27 -8.95
N SER A 298 -24.53 17.32 -9.99
CA SER A 298 -24.21 18.59 -10.65
C SER A 298 -25.43 19.09 -11.43
N GLU A 299 -26.19 20.02 -10.84
CA GLU A 299 -27.32 20.68 -11.53
C GLU A 299 -26.86 21.61 -12.67
N ASP A 300 -25.56 21.88 -12.81
CA ASP A 300 -24.97 22.67 -13.88
C ASP A 300 -24.05 21.78 -14.72
N GLY A 301 -24.43 21.54 -15.98
CA GLY A 301 -23.76 20.63 -16.92
C GLY A 301 -22.38 21.08 -17.44
N GLU A 302 -21.56 21.67 -16.59
CA GLU A 302 -20.14 21.93 -16.83
C GLU A 302 -19.34 21.37 -15.65
N ASP A 303 -18.62 20.29 -15.93
CA ASP A 303 -17.68 19.57 -15.06
C ASP A 303 -18.34 18.72 -13.94
N GLU A 304 -18.78 17.49 -14.28
CA GLU A 304 -18.91 16.40 -13.29
C GLU A 304 -17.52 16.23 -12.64
N GLU A 305 -17.32 16.76 -11.43
CA GLU A 305 -16.14 16.37 -10.64
C GLU A 305 -16.23 14.86 -10.40
N PRO A 306 -15.23 14.07 -10.85
CA PRO A 306 -15.27 12.63 -10.67
C PRO A 306 -15.37 12.31 -9.18
N ARG A 307 -16.14 11.26 -8.83
CA ARG A 307 -16.32 10.79 -7.44
C ARG A 307 -14.99 10.86 -6.69
N GLU A 308 -14.96 11.66 -5.63
CA GLU A 308 -13.72 11.91 -4.91
C GLU A 308 -13.22 10.62 -4.26
N ILE A 309 -11.97 10.33 -4.53
CA ILE A 309 -11.24 9.23 -3.94
C ILE A 309 -10.57 9.73 -2.64
N ALA A 310 -10.80 9.02 -1.54
CA ALA A 310 -10.49 9.40 -0.14
C ALA A 310 -9.01 9.63 0.22
N ILE A 311 -8.08 9.65 -0.75
CA ILE A 311 -6.63 9.63 -0.51
C ILE A 311 -6.20 10.75 0.45
N ARG A 312 -6.76 11.96 0.29
CA ARG A 312 -6.34 13.13 1.09
C ARG A 312 -6.82 13.08 2.53
N GLU A 313 -7.98 12.50 2.81
CA GLU A 313 -8.54 12.43 4.16
C GLU A 313 -7.95 11.28 4.98
N TYR A 314 -7.60 10.16 4.33
CA TYR A 314 -7.12 8.94 5.01
C TYR A 314 -5.62 8.95 5.34
N LEU A 315 -4.87 9.89 4.76
CA LEU A 315 -3.42 10.07 4.98
C LEU A 315 -3.09 11.29 5.87
N ALA A 316 -4.10 12.09 6.26
CA ALA A 316 -3.97 13.41 6.89
C ALA A 316 -4.26 13.43 8.41
#